data_AF-A0A6M3ZX65-F1
#
_entry.id   AF-A0A6M3ZX65-F1
#
_cell.length_a   1.000
_cell.length_b   1.000
_cell.length_c   1.000
_cell.angle_alpha   90.00
_cell.angle_beta   90.00
_cell.angle_gamma   90.00
#
_symmetry.space_group_name_H-M   'P 1'
#
loop_
_entity.id
_entity.type
_entity.pdbx_description
1 polymer ?
#
loop_
_entity_poly.entity_id
_entity_poly.type
_entity_poly.pdbx_seq_one_letter_code
_entity_poly.pdbx_strand_id
1 'polypeptide(L)'
;MKRNQNVQQHSTNFLPYPQPELPWTRIIEHKHFQADATLQMPRTIITREIPDQWQRDKTPYYPIGDNTNMALFRRYEALAAHETRVSFGGRLAEYRYYDMHQVIGSAMAKARKLLEGDRDEAAA
;
A
#
# COMPACT_ATOMS: atom_id res chain seq x y z
N MET A 1 -3.75 30.06 -24.54
CA MET A 1 -2.36 29.61 -24.72
C MET A 1 -2.28 28.15 -24.27
N LYS A 2 -2.48 27.19 -25.19
CA LYS A 2 -2.49 25.75 -24.87
C LYS A 2 -1.03 25.31 -24.68
N ARG A 3 -0.59 25.09 -23.43
CA ARG A 3 0.72 24.45 -23.20
C ARG A 3 0.61 23.00 -23.64
N ASN A 4 1.27 22.70 -24.74
CA ASN A 4 1.44 21.34 -25.25
C ASN A 4 2.36 20.61 -24.27
N GLN A 5 1.79 19.90 -23.30
CA GLN A 5 2.55 18.97 -22.46
C GLN A 5 2.78 17.71 -23.30
N ASN A 6 3.79 17.76 -24.18
CA ASN A 6 4.33 16.56 -24.79
C ASN A 6 4.84 15.67 -23.66
N VAL A 7 4.04 14.66 -23.30
CA VAL A 7 4.50 13.52 -22.52
C VAL A 7 5.50 12.80 -23.41
N GLN A 8 6.80 13.07 -23.21
CA GLN A 8 7.87 12.29 -23.84
C GLN A 8 7.59 10.81 -23.53
N GLN A 9 7.60 9.96 -24.56
CA GLN A 9 7.55 8.52 -24.37
C GLN A 9 8.77 8.10 -23.55
N HIS A 10 8.55 7.82 -22.27
CA HIS A 10 9.54 7.20 -21.42
C HIS A 10 9.21 5.71 -21.34
N SER A 11 10.24 4.88 -21.30
CA SER A 11 10.16 3.42 -21.15
C SER A 11 9.66 2.97 -19.76
N THR A 12 9.09 3.88 -18.96
CA THR A 12 8.71 3.67 -17.56
C THR A 12 7.20 3.85 -17.40
N ASN A 13 6.58 2.97 -16.61
CA ASN A 13 5.11 2.93 -16.47
C ASN A 13 4.53 4.14 -15.71
N PHE A 14 5.40 4.89 -15.05
CA PHE A 14 5.09 6.13 -14.35
C PHE A 14 6.19 7.16 -14.57
N LEU A 15 5.83 8.44 -14.40
CA LEU A 15 6.71 9.60 -14.51
C LEU A 15 6.64 10.41 -13.21
N PRO A 16 7.73 10.53 -12.43
CA PRO A 16 7.78 11.38 -11.25
C PRO A 16 7.90 12.86 -11.61
N TYR A 17 7.22 13.72 -10.85
CA TYR A 17 7.24 15.17 -10.98
C TYR A 17 7.60 15.78 -9.62
N PRO A 18 8.88 16.08 -9.34
CA PRO A 18 9.32 16.59 -8.04
C PRO A 18 9.05 18.09 -7.83
N GLN A 19 8.50 18.78 -8.84
CA GLN A 19 8.24 20.22 -8.78
C GLN A 19 7.11 20.54 -7.79
N PRO A 20 7.35 21.37 -6.75
CA PRO A 20 6.34 21.66 -5.73
C PRO A 20 5.17 22.50 -6.25
N GLU A 21 5.31 23.16 -7.41
CA GLU A 21 4.26 23.95 -8.03
C GLU A 21 3.21 23.07 -8.73
N LEU A 22 3.53 21.80 -8.97
CA LEU A 22 2.60 20.84 -9.56
C LEU A 22 1.78 20.17 -8.46
N PRO A 23 0.44 20.10 -8.62
CA PRO A 23 -0.41 19.49 -7.59
C PRO A 23 -0.32 17.95 -7.56
N TRP A 24 0.35 17.31 -8.52
CA TRP A 24 0.56 15.85 -8.55
C TRP A 24 2.04 15.50 -8.42
N THR A 25 2.32 14.36 -7.79
CA THR A 25 3.69 13.84 -7.60
C THR A 25 4.12 12.94 -8.75
N ARG A 26 3.16 12.36 -9.47
CA ARG A 26 3.41 11.49 -10.63
C ARG A 26 2.24 11.39 -11.58
N ILE A 27 2.57 11.04 -12.82
CA ILE A 27 1.62 10.62 -13.85
C ILE A 27 1.84 9.15 -14.14
N ILE A 28 0.76 8.37 -14.14
CA ILE A 28 0.74 6.95 -14.43
C ILE A 28 -0.06 6.74 -15.70
N GLU A 29 0.54 6.11 -16.71
CA GLU A 29 -0.16 5.74 -17.94
C GLU A 29 -0.29 4.22 -18.00
N HIS A 30 -1.51 3.74 -17.76
CA HIS A 30 -1.77 2.35 -17.38
C HIS A 30 -1.41 1.32 -18.47
N LYS A 31 -1.45 1.72 -19.74
CA LYS A 31 -1.14 0.81 -20.86
C LYS A 31 0.29 0.25 -20.79
N HIS A 32 1.22 0.96 -20.13
CA HIS A 32 2.62 0.55 -20.03
C HIS A 32 2.86 -0.57 -19.01
N PHE A 33 1.89 -0.90 -18.14
CA PHE A 33 2.00 -2.07 -17.25
C PHE A 33 1.71 -3.41 -17.94
N GLN A 34 1.19 -3.39 -19.16
CA GLN A 34 0.95 -4.59 -19.94
C GLN A 34 2.30 -5.19 -20.38
N ALA A 35 2.50 -6.49 -20.15
CA ALA A 35 3.72 -7.19 -20.55
C ALA A 35 3.79 -7.45 -22.08
N ASP A 36 2.64 -7.43 -22.76
CA ASP A 36 2.56 -7.69 -24.19
C ASP A 36 2.78 -6.40 -25.00
N ALA A 37 3.98 -6.25 -25.55
CA ALA A 37 4.36 -5.13 -26.41
C ALA A 37 3.66 -5.13 -27.78
N THR A 38 2.98 -6.23 -28.16
CA THR A 38 2.25 -6.33 -29.44
C THR A 38 0.82 -5.77 -29.34
N LEU A 39 0.34 -5.53 -28.11
CA LEU A 39 -1.00 -5.03 -27.85
C LEU A 39 -1.10 -3.53 -28.22
N GLN A 40 -1.65 -3.25 -29.41
CA GLN A 40 -1.87 -1.88 -29.87
C GLN A 40 -3.14 -1.30 -29.23
N MET A 41 -2.95 -0.33 -28.32
CA MET A 41 -4.03 0.37 -27.66
C MET A 41 -4.19 1.80 -28.22
N PRO A 42 -5.20 2.07 -29.07
CA PRO A 42 -5.40 3.39 -29.68
C PRO A 42 -5.84 4.47 -28.67
N ARG A 43 -6.24 4.06 -27.46
CA ARG A 43 -6.64 4.94 -26.35
C ARG A 43 -5.90 4.54 -25.09
N THR A 44 -5.73 5.49 -24.19
CA THR A 44 -4.99 5.31 -22.95
C THR A 44 -5.72 5.94 -21.77
N ILE A 45 -5.44 5.45 -20.57
CA ILE A 45 -5.93 6.00 -19.31
C ILE A 45 -4.71 6.54 -18.57
N ILE A 46 -4.83 7.79 -18.13
CA ILE A 46 -3.80 8.48 -17.36
C ILE A 46 -4.36 8.81 -15.98
N THR A 47 -3.61 8.46 -14.94
CA THR A 47 -3.87 8.88 -13.56
C THR A 47 -2.83 9.90 -13.12
N ARG A 48 -3.29 11.00 -12.51
CA ARG A 48 -2.44 11.93 -11.78
C ARG A 48 -2.58 11.63 -10.29
N GLU A 49 -1.48 11.29 -9.62
CA GLU A 49 -1.49 10.99 -8.19
C GLU A 49 -1.26 12.28 -7.41
N ILE A 50 -2.20 12.63 -6.53
CA ILE A 50 -2.18 13.84 -5.71
C ILE A 50 -2.07 13.40 -4.25
N PRO A 51 -1.00 13.77 -3.52
CA PRO A 51 -0.89 13.46 -2.10
C PRO A 51 -1.92 14.29 -1.31
N ASP A 52 -2.41 13.73 -0.23
CA ASP A 52 -3.45 14.36 0.59
C ASP A 52 -3.25 14.00 2.06
N GLN A 53 -3.71 14.88 2.94
CA GLN A 53 -3.80 14.58 4.36
C GLN A 53 -4.95 13.61 4.62
N TRP A 54 -4.64 12.56 5.37
CA TRP A 54 -5.63 11.54 5.72
C TRP A 54 -6.73 12.12 6.62
N GLN A 55 -7.97 11.70 6.37
CA GLN A 55 -9.17 11.99 7.15
C GLN A 55 -9.98 10.70 7.29
N ARG A 56 -10.88 10.63 8.27
CA ARG A 56 -11.58 9.40 8.66
C ARG A 56 -12.42 8.78 7.53
N ASP A 57 -12.88 9.59 6.59
CA ASP A 57 -13.63 9.21 5.39
C ASP A 57 -12.74 8.78 4.22
N LYS A 58 -11.41 8.85 4.36
CA LYS A 58 -10.43 8.51 3.31
C LYS A 58 -9.72 7.19 3.56
N THR A 59 -9.28 6.56 2.48
CA THR A 59 -8.44 5.36 2.54
C THR A 59 -7.04 5.71 3.06
N PRO A 60 -6.55 5.08 4.14
CA PRO A 60 -5.17 5.28 4.59
C PRO A 60 -4.20 4.56 3.64
N TYR A 61 -3.17 5.26 3.15
CA TYR A 61 -2.15 4.71 2.24
C TYR A 61 -0.78 4.51 2.89
N TYR A 62 -0.28 5.50 3.62
CA TYR A 62 1.07 5.46 4.21
C TYR A 62 1.00 5.76 5.72
N PRO A 63 1.54 4.90 6.59
CA PRO A 63 1.63 5.21 8.02
C PRO A 63 2.67 6.31 8.25
N ILE A 64 2.39 7.21 9.18
CA ILE A 64 3.32 8.27 9.61
C ILE A 64 4.03 7.78 10.86
N GLY A 65 5.34 7.52 10.76
CA GLY A 65 6.17 6.93 11.81
C GLY A 65 6.72 7.91 12.84
N ASP A 66 5.91 8.89 13.28
CA ASP A 66 6.32 9.83 14.33
C ASP A 66 6.07 9.29 15.75
N ASN A 67 6.64 9.96 16.76
CA ASN A 67 6.54 9.54 18.16
C ASN A 67 5.09 9.50 18.68
N THR A 68 4.26 10.45 18.26
CA THR A 68 2.86 10.53 18.70
C THR A 68 2.07 9.34 18.19
N ASN A 69 2.19 9.04 16.90
CA ASN A 69 1.51 7.92 16.24
C ASN A 69 2.02 6.58 16.75
N MET A 70 3.32 6.43 16.95
CA MET A 70 3.90 5.21 17.49
C MET A 70 3.49 4.97 18.95
N ALA A 71 3.43 6.01 19.78
CA ALA A 71 2.94 5.89 21.15
C ALA A 71 1.47 5.44 21.20
N LEU A 72 0.63 5.96 20.30
CA LEU A 72 -0.76 5.53 20.16
C LEU A 72 -0.86 4.08 19.67
N PHE A 73 -0.08 3.70 18.66
CA PHE A 73 -0.04 2.33 18.16
C PHE A 73 0.35 1.33 19.25
N ARG A 74 1.35 1.63 20.09
CA ARG A 74 1.75 0.75 21.21
C ARG A 74 0.62 0.50 22.21
N ARG A 75 -0.25 1.49 22.45
CA ARG A 75 -1.43 1.30 23.30
C ARG A 75 -2.43 0.33 22.66
N TYR A 76 -2.68 0.45 21.36
CA TYR A 76 -3.53 -0.50 20.64
C TYR A 76 -2.91 -1.89 20.52
N GLU A 77 -1.59 -1.99 20.36
CA GLU A 77 -0.87 -3.25 20.35
C GLU A 77 -1.01 -3.98 21.70
N ALA A 78 -0.91 -3.25 22.82
CA ALA A 78 -1.16 -3.80 24.15
C ALA A 78 -2.60 -4.31 24.32
N LEU A 79 -3.60 -3.59 23.80
CA LEU A 79 -5.00 -4.04 23.81
C LEU A 79 -5.20 -5.28 22.94
N ALA A 80 -4.63 -5.29 21.73
CA ALA A 80 -4.70 -6.40 20.80
C ALA A 80 -4.08 -7.69 21.37
N ALA A 81 -3.06 -7.57 22.24
CA ALA A 81 -2.44 -8.72 22.91
C ALA A 81 -3.37 -9.43 23.91
N HIS A 82 -4.44 -8.78 24.37
CA HIS A 82 -5.44 -9.38 25.26
C HIS A 82 -6.56 -10.11 24.52
N GLU A 83 -6.64 -9.99 23.18
CA GLU A 83 -7.66 -10.65 22.37
C GLU A 83 -7.26 -12.10 22.08
N THR A 84 -8.03 -13.07 22.59
CA THR A 84 -7.69 -14.50 22.46
C THR A 84 -8.24 -15.15 21.20
N ARG A 85 -9.22 -14.53 20.54
CA ARG A 85 -9.92 -15.09 19.36
C ARG A 85 -9.74 -14.28 18.09
N VAL A 86 -8.84 -13.30 18.11
CA VAL A 86 -8.59 -12.39 16.98
C VAL A 86 -7.10 -12.33 16.71
N SER A 87 -6.71 -12.52 15.44
CA SER A 87 -5.32 -12.33 15.00
C SER A 87 -5.23 -11.06 14.16
N PHE A 88 -4.45 -10.10 14.63
CA PHE A 88 -4.20 -8.83 13.93
C PHE A 88 -3.03 -8.98 12.97
N GLY A 89 -3.22 -8.66 11.68
CA GLY A 89 -2.18 -8.79 10.68
C GLY A 89 -2.34 -7.87 9.48
N GLY A 90 -1.23 -7.63 8.77
CA GLY A 90 -1.19 -6.80 7.57
C GLY A 90 -1.06 -5.31 7.84
N ARG A 91 -1.06 -4.53 6.75
CA ARG A 91 -0.68 -3.10 6.72
C ARG A 91 -1.43 -2.24 7.76
N LEU A 92 -2.74 -2.45 7.86
CA LEU A 92 -3.62 -1.63 8.71
C LEU A 92 -3.53 -2.02 10.18
N ALA A 93 -3.55 -3.33 10.47
CA ALA A 93 -3.55 -3.82 11.84
C ALA A 93 -2.17 -3.66 12.52
N GLU A 94 -1.09 -3.71 11.75
CA GLU A 94 0.29 -3.61 12.26
C GLU A 94 0.90 -2.22 12.10
N TYR A 95 0.11 -1.24 11.64
CA TYR A 95 0.54 0.14 11.39
C TYR A 95 1.88 0.24 10.65
N ARG A 96 2.03 -0.55 9.59
CA ARG A 96 3.29 -0.73 8.86
C ARG A 96 3.06 -0.73 7.36
N TYR A 97 3.93 -0.08 6.61
CA TYR A 97 3.95 -0.22 5.15
C TYR A 97 4.55 -1.59 4.76
N TYR A 98 3.84 -2.31 3.90
CA TYR A 98 4.29 -3.58 3.34
C TYR A 98 4.24 -3.52 1.82
N ASP A 99 5.31 -4.00 1.19
CA ASP A 99 5.22 -4.47 -0.19
C ASP A 99 4.43 -5.78 -0.28
N MET A 100 3.91 -6.10 -1.45
CA MET A 100 3.04 -7.28 -1.66
C MET A 100 3.69 -8.59 -1.18
N HIS A 101 4.97 -8.80 -1.47
CA HIS A 101 5.68 -10.02 -1.05
C HIS A 101 5.85 -10.12 0.47
N GLN A 102 6.03 -8.99 1.16
CA GLN A 102 6.19 -8.95 2.61
C GLN A 102 4.90 -9.28 3.34
N VAL A 103 3.76 -8.74 2.87
CA VAL A 103 2.45 -9.06 3.48
C VAL A 103 2.05 -10.51 3.22
N ILE A 104 2.38 -11.07 2.05
CA ILE A 104 2.19 -12.51 1.77
C ILE A 104 3.03 -13.35 2.73
N GLY A 105 4.32 -13.04 2.89
CA GLY A 105 5.19 -13.74 3.84
C GLY A 105 4.70 -13.65 5.28
N SER A 106 4.28 -12.46 5.72
CA SER A 106 3.71 -12.24 7.06
C SER A 106 2.44 -13.05 7.28
N ALA A 107 1.53 -13.06 6.30
CA ALA A 107 0.29 -13.84 6.37
C ALA A 107 0.57 -15.35 6.46
N MET A 108 1.48 -15.87 5.62
CA MET A 108 1.86 -17.30 5.67
C MET A 108 2.48 -17.67 7.02
N ALA A 109 3.36 -16.83 7.58
CA ALA A 109 3.97 -17.07 8.88
C ALA A 109 2.94 -17.06 10.02
N LYS A 110 1.98 -16.14 10.00
CA LYS A 110 0.88 -16.11 10.99
C LYS A 110 -0.04 -17.32 10.85
N ALA A 111 -0.46 -17.64 9.63
CA ALA A 111 -1.31 -18.80 9.37
C ALA A 111 -0.67 -20.10 9.86
N ARG A 112 0.65 -20.28 9.63
CA ARG A 112 1.38 -21.43 10.15
C ARG A 112 1.29 -21.53 11.68
N LYS A 113 1.59 -20.43 12.39
CA LYS A 113 1.54 -20.41 13.87
C LYS A 113 0.15 -20.73 14.41
N LEU A 114 -0.90 -20.20 13.79
CA LEU A 114 -2.28 -20.46 14.20
C LEU A 114 -2.65 -21.93 13.98
N LEU A 115 -2.37 -22.48 12.81
CA LEU A 115 -2.70 -23.87 12.46
C LEU A 115 -1.84 -24.91 13.19
N GLU A 116 -0.63 -24.54 13.62
CA GLU A 116 0.24 -25.41 14.43
C GLU A 116 -0.15 -25.36 15.91
N GLY A 117 -0.46 -24.18 16.47
CA GLY A 117 -0.93 -24.05 17.85
C GLY A 117 -2.26 -24.75 18.12
N ASP A 118 -3.19 -24.75 17.14
CA ASP A 118 -4.48 -25.45 17.25
C ASP A 118 -4.33 -26.99 17.27
N ARG A 119 -3.22 -27.53 16.74
CA ARG A 119 -2.99 -28.99 16.71
C ARG A 119 -2.57 -29.56 18.06
N ASP A 120 -1.90 -28.76 18.89
CA ASP A 120 -1.45 -29.19 20.22
C ASP A 120 -2.60 -29.18 21.24
N GLU A 121 -3.59 -28.29 21.09
CA GLU A 121 -4.81 -28.30 21.92
C GLU A 121 -5.81 -29.40 21.51
N ALA A 122 -5.84 -29.81 20.24
CA ALA A 122 -6.72 -30.88 19.76
C ALA A 122 -6.17 -32.30 20.02
N ALA A 123 -4.89 -32.42 20.42
CA ALA A 123 -4.22 -33.70 20.70
C ALA A 123 -4.05 -34.00 22.22
N ALA A 124 -4.55 -33.12 23.09
CA ALA A 124 -4.57 -33.26 24.56
C ALA A 124 -5.99 -33.58 25.06
#